data_AF-A0A934F4I7-F1
#
_entry.id   AF-A0A934F4I7-F1
#
_cell.length_a   1.000
_cell.length_b   1.000
_cell.length_c   1.000
_cell.angle_alpha   90.00
_cell.angle_beta   90.00
_cell.angle_gamma   90.00
#
_symmetry.space_group_name_H-M   'P 1'
#
loop_
_entity.id
_entity.type
_entity.pdbx_description
1 polymer ?
#
loop_
_entity_poly.entity_id
_entity_poly.type
_entity_poly.pdbx_seq_one_letter_code
_entity_poly.pdbx_strand_id
1 'polypeptide(L)' 'MITATTCSNLAEAELLHSLLVENGIEAFVLDDAFGGAIRLQVADEQAEEAQRILREAAAAEPEEEDEEEPADDPAGS' A
#
# COMPACT_ATOMS: atom_id res chain seq x y z
N MET A 1 -16.83 5.54 5.80
CA MET A 1 -15.38 5.67 6.02
C MET A 1 -14.86 4.34 6.54
N ILE A 2 -13.87 3.77 5.88
CA ILE A 2 -13.20 2.54 6.32
C ILE A 2 -11.68 2.74 6.32
N THR A 3 -10.96 1.91 7.07
CA THR A 3 -9.50 1.94 7.10
C THR A 3 -8.95 1.30 5.81
N ALA A 4 -8.24 2.09 5.01
CA ALA A 4 -7.53 1.61 3.82
C ALA A 4 -6.19 0.95 4.19
N THR A 5 -5.45 1.56 5.13
CA THR A 5 -4.18 1.03 5.65
C THR A 5 -3.87 1.58 7.04
N THR A 6 -2.87 0.99 7.69
CA THR A 6 -2.29 1.44 8.96
C THR A 6 -0.81 1.74 8.76
N CYS A 7 -0.38 2.91 9.22
CA CYS A 7 1.01 3.37 9.14
C CYS A 7 1.66 3.34 10.53
N SER A 8 2.98 3.14 10.52
CA SER A 8 3.81 3.08 11.73
C SER A 8 4.20 4.47 12.26
N ASN A 9 4.14 5.48 11.40
CA ASN A 9 4.55 6.84 11.70
C ASN A 9 3.76 7.87 10.86
N LEU A 10 3.77 9.13 11.30
CA LEU A 10 2.96 10.19 10.69
C LEU A 10 3.45 10.56 9.28
N ALA A 11 4.76 10.54 9.04
CA ALA A 11 5.32 10.90 7.75
C ALA A 11 4.88 9.94 6.64
N GLU A 12 4.89 8.64 6.93
CA GLU A 12 4.35 7.58 6.05
C GLU A 12 2.86 7.81 5.77
N ALA A 13 2.06 8.10 6.81
CA ALA A 13 0.64 8.36 6.65
C ALA A 13 0.32 9.60 5.80
N GLU A 14 1.07 10.68 5.98
CA GLU A 14 0.94 11.92 5.18
C GLU A 14 1.36 11.71 3.72
N LEU A 15 2.38 10.88 3.48
CA LEU A 15 2.82 10.53 2.13
C LEU A 15 1.74 9.73 1.39
N LEU A 16 1.21 8.67 2.01
CA LEU A 16 0.14 7.86 1.44
C LEU A 16 -1.17 8.64 1.29
N HIS A 17 -1.48 9.54 2.22
CA HIS A 17 -2.58 10.48 2.09
C HIS A 17 -2.44 11.35 0.85
N SER A 18 -1.26 11.96 0.65
CA SER A 18 -1.00 12.83 -0.51
C SER A 18 -1.13 12.06 -1.82
N LEU A 19 -0.59 10.84 -1.87
CA LEU A 19 -0.73 9.94 -3.02
C LEU A 19 -2.20 9.67 -3.38
N LEU A 20 -3.04 9.37 -2.38
CA LEU A 20 -4.48 9.15 -2.61
C LEU A 20 -5.18 10.42 -3.10
N VAL A 21 -4.89 11.57 -2.49
CA VAL A 21 -5.46 12.87 -2.88
C VAL A 21 -5.08 13.26 -4.30
N GLU A 22 -3.83 13.01 -4.72
CA GLU A 22 -3.37 13.23 -6.10
C GLU A 22 -4.10 12.35 -7.12
N ASN A 23 -4.54 11.16 -6.70
CA ASN A 23 -5.39 10.26 -7.49
C ASN A 23 -6.89 10.57 -7.36
N GLY A 24 -7.27 11.68 -6.71
CA GLY A 24 -8.66 12.10 -6.56
C GLY A 24 -9.45 11.35 -5.48
N ILE A 25 -8.76 10.67 -4.56
CA ILE A 25 -9.37 9.94 -3.45
C ILE A 25 -9.26 10.78 -2.18
N GLU A 26 -10.39 11.04 -1.53
CA GLU A 26 -10.41 11.76 -0.27
C GLU A 26 -10.02 10.80 0.87
N ALA A 27 -8.90 11.11 1.53
CA ALA A 27 -8.35 10.31 2.60
C ALA A 27 -8.21 11.13 3.90
N PHE A 28 -8.24 10.45 5.04
CA PHE A 28 -8.12 11.06 6.36
C PHE A 28 -7.11 10.31 7.21
N VAL A 29 -6.14 11.04 7.76
CA VAL A 29 -5.15 10.50 8.70
C VAL A 29 -5.70 10.61 10.12
N LEU A 30 -5.79 9.46 10.79
CA LEU A 30 -6.26 9.34 12.18
C LEU A 30 -5.13 8.78 13.04
N ASP A 31 -4.51 9.65 13.82
CA ASP A 31 -3.52 9.27 14.82
C ASP A 31 -4.24 8.82 16.11
N ASP A 32 -4.16 7.52 16.40
CA ASP A 32 -4.67 6.98 17.66
C ASP A 32 -3.58 7.09 18.73
N ALA A 33 -3.58 8.22 19.44
CA ALA A 33 -2.67 8.51 20.54
C ALA A 33 -2.66 7.44 21.66
N PHE A 34 -3.65 6.54 21.69
CA PHE A 34 -3.76 5.44 22.66
C PHE A 34 -3.34 4.07 22.10
N GLY A 35 -3.29 3.89 20.78
CA GLY A 35 -3.06 2.61 20.11
C GLY A 35 -1.75 2.50 19.34
N GLY A 36 -1.04 3.63 19.14
CA GLY A 36 0.27 3.67 18.48
C GLY A 36 0.26 3.38 16.98
N ALA A 37 -0.93 3.20 16.39
CA ALA A 37 -1.10 2.95 14.96
C ALA A 37 -1.87 4.12 14.32
N ILE A 38 -1.32 4.68 13.26
CA ILE A 38 -1.94 5.75 12.49
C ILE A 38 -2.77 5.12 11.39
N ARG A 39 -4.05 5.46 11.31
CA ARG A 39 -4.99 4.89 10.33
C ARG A 39 -5.22 5.86 9.20
N LEU A 40 -5.18 5.36 7.97
CA LEU A 40 -5.62 6.10 6.79
C LEU A 40 -7.01 5.62 6.41
N GLN A 41 -8.00 6.51 6.47
CA GLN A 41 -9.39 6.20 6.16
C GLN A 41 -9.87 6.86 4.87
N VAL A 42 -10.68 6.14 4.11
CA VAL A 42 -11.29 6.60 2.85
C VAL A 42 -12.79 6.30 2.84
N ALA A 43 -13.51 6.90 1.89
CA ALA A 43 -14.90 6.53 1.64
C ALA A 43 -15.00 5.04 1.24
N ASP A 44 -16.07 4.37 1.66
CA ASP A 44 -16.23 2.92 1.41
C ASP A 44 -16.27 2.61 -0.10
N GLU A 45 -16.92 3.49 -0.85
CA GLU A 45 -16.99 3.49 -2.32
C GLU A 45 -15.64 3.69 -3.02
N GLN A 46 -14.62 4.22 -2.33
CA GLN A 46 -13.26 4.43 -2.86
C GLN A 46 -12.25 3.43 -2.29
N ALA A 47 -12.67 2.53 -1.41
CA ALA A 47 -11.77 1.67 -0.67
C ALA A 47 -10.96 0.71 -1.56
N GLU A 48 -11.63 0.09 -2.54
CA GLU A 48 -10.98 -0.86 -3.45
C GLU A 48 -9.92 -0.16 -4.31
N GLU A 49 -10.24 1.02 -4.82
CA GLU A 49 -9.32 1.84 -5.62
C GLU A 49 -8.13 2.32 -4.78
N ALA A 50 -8.39 2.82 -3.56
CA ALA A 50 -7.34 3.24 -2.65
C ALA A 50 -6.39 2.09 -2.32
N GLN A 51 -6.92 0.89 -2.03
CA GLN A 51 -6.10 -0.29 -1.76
C GLN A 51 -5.24 -0.70 -2.97
N ARG A 52 -5.76 -0.55 -4.20
CA ARG A 52 -4.98 -0.83 -5.41
C ARG A 52 -3.80 0.12 -5.54
N ILE A 53 -4.04 1.43 -5.43
CA ILE A 53 -2.99 2.46 -5.53
C ILE A 53 -1.93 2.28 -4.45
N LEU A 54 -2.35 2.03 -3.20
CA LEU A 54 -1.42 1.81 -2.09
C LEU A 54 -0.55 0.56 -2.31
N ARG A 55 -1.12 -0.51 -2.88
CA ARG A 55 -0.36 -1.72 -3.22
C ARG A 55 0.62 -1.48 -4.36
N GLU A 56 0.20 -0.76 -5.40
CA GLU A 56 1.08 -0.39 -6.51
C GLU A 56 2.26 0.46 -6.04
N ALA A 57 2.02 1.42 -5.13
CA ALA A 57 3.07 2.22 -4.53
C ALA A 57 4.05 1.39 -3.68
N ALA A 58 3.54 0.42 -2.90
CA ALA A 58 4.38 -0.49 -2.13
C ALA A 58 5.21 -1.42 -3.02
N ALA A 59 4.65 -1.89 -4.14
CA ALA A 59 5.35 -2.75 -5.10
C ALA A 59 6.31 -2.00 -6.03
N ALA A 60 6.18 -0.68 -6.14
CA ALA A 60 7.10 0.17 -6.89
C ALA A 60 8.42 0.43 -6.14
N GLU A 61 8.47 0.14 -4.83
CA GLU A 61 9.74 -0.03 -4.14
C GLU A 61 10.30 -1.40 -4.54
N PRO A 62 11.45 -1.47 -5.21
CA PRO A 62 11.95 -2.72 -5.78
C PRO A 62 12.29 -3.70 -4.65
N GLU A 63 11.41 -4.68 -4.44
CA GLU A 63 11.86 -6.00 -4.01
C GLU A 63 12.70 -6.54 -5.19
N GLU A 64 13.97 -6.85 -4.93
CA GLU A 64 14.84 -7.53 -5.89
C GLU A 64 14.05 -8.70 -6.49
N GLU A 65 13.90 -8.69 -7.81
CA GLU A 65 13.28 -9.77 -8.59
C GLU A 65 13.95 -11.09 -8.16
N ASP A 66 13.20 -11.94 -7.46
CA ASP A 66 13.55 -13.35 -7.29
C ASP A 66 13.42 -13.98 -8.69
N GLU A 67 14.49 -13.86 -9.48
CA GLU A 67 14.71 -14.58 -10.74
C GLU A 67 14.79 -16.09 -10.41
N GLU A 68 13.66 -16.74 -10.19
CA GLU A 68 13.58 -18.19 -10.36
C GLU A 68 13.65 -18.49 -11.88
N GLU A 69 14.87 -18.54 -12.43
CA GLU A 69 15.14 -19.19 -13.71
C GLU A 69 14.56 -20.61 -13.68
N PRO A 70 13.69 -21.02 -14.64
CA PRO A 70 13.31 -22.41 -14.72
C PRO A 70 14.52 -23.21 -15.22
N ALA A 71 15.11 -24.01 -14.34
CA ALA A 71 16.08 -25.03 -14.73
C ALA A 71 15.36 -26.14 -15.53
N ASP A 72 15.15 -25.88 -16.82
CA ASP A 72 14.76 -26.88 -17.81
C ASP A 72 16.02 -27.68 -18.20
N ASP A 73 16.31 -28.74 -17.44
CA ASP A 73 17.34 -29.73 -17.81
C ASP A 73 16.65 -31.05 -18.21
N PRO A 74 16.42 -31.29 -19.51
CA PRO A 74 15.93 -32.57 -19.99
C PRO A 74 17.09 -33.57 -20.03
N ALA A 75 17.33 -34.26 -18.91
CA ALA A 75 18.25 -35.39 -18.86
C ALA A 75 17.66 -36.61 -19.61
N GLY A 76 17.89 -36.64 -20.93
CA GLY A 76 17.61 -37.78 -21.79
C GLY A 76 18.74 -38.02 -22.79
N SER A 77 19.68 -38.91 -22.45
CA SER A 77 20.32 -39.91 -23.33
C SER A 77 21.41 -40.68 -22.58
#